data_AF-A0A6G8B1S2-F1
#
_entry.id   AF-A0A6G8B1S2-F1
#
_cell.length_a   1.000
_cell.length_b   1.000
_cell.length_c   1.000
_cell.angle_alpha   90.00
_cell.angle_beta   90.00
_cell.angle_gamma   90.00
#
_symmetry.space_group_name_H-M   'P 1'
#
loop_
_entity.id
_entity.type
_entity.pdbx_description
1 polymer ?
#
loop_
_entity_poly.entity_id
_entity_poly.type
_entity_poly.pdbx_seq_one_letter_code
_entity_poly.pdbx_strand_id
1 'polypeptide(L)'
;MLQHQNKSWWQQMIEHIISMILMVIMVLCAALALTILIVLIEEMIVFIAKGRLINTYTNVYGNALGVIGWHFLIIFFIVAYWSLLDVFHPRVPQGQYDVAQYLKEPNNQQIKK
;
A
#
# COMPACT_ATOMS: atom_id res chain seq x y z
N MET A 1 -29.65 -15.62 -14.16
CA MET A 1 -30.23 -14.58 -13.28
C MET A 1 -29.17 -14.20 -12.27
N LEU A 2 -28.43 -13.12 -12.53
CA LEU A 2 -27.41 -12.63 -11.61
C LEU A 2 -28.13 -11.96 -10.44
N GLN A 3 -28.13 -12.65 -9.30
CA GLN A 3 -28.67 -12.16 -8.05
C GLN A 3 -27.77 -10.99 -7.61
N HIS A 4 -28.12 -9.77 -8.04
CA HIS A 4 -27.62 -8.55 -7.42
C HIS A 4 -28.09 -8.60 -5.96
N GLN A 5 -27.26 -9.16 -5.09
CA GLN A 5 -27.45 -8.99 -3.66
C GLN A 5 -27.46 -7.49 -3.41
N ASN A 6 -28.62 -6.99 -3.00
CA ASN A 6 -28.80 -5.67 -2.45
C ASN A 6 -28.00 -5.62 -1.14
N LYS A 7 -26.68 -5.46 -1.24
CA LYS A 7 -25.76 -5.38 -0.11
C LYS A 7 -26.18 -4.15 0.66
N SER A 8 -26.68 -4.36 1.88
CA SER A 8 -27.15 -3.27 2.75
C SER A 8 -26.07 -2.19 2.84
N TRP A 9 -26.46 -0.92 2.84
CA TRP A 9 -25.54 0.22 2.99
C TRP A 9 -24.55 0.01 4.16
N TRP A 10 -25.01 -0.65 5.24
CA TRP A 10 -24.17 -1.05 6.37
C TRP A 10 -23.11 -2.10 6.05
N GLN A 11 -23.44 -3.09 5.22
CA GLN A 11 -22.49 -4.12 4.79
C GLN A 11 -21.40 -3.54 3.88
N GLN A 12 -21.77 -2.60 3.01
CA GLN A 12 -20.79 -1.87 2.19
C GLN A 12 -19.86 -1.03 3.07
N MET A 13 -20.42 -0.32 4.06
CA MET A 13 -19.62 0.49 4.99
C MET A 13 -18.65 -0.35 5.82
N ILE A 14 -19.08 -1.51 6.33
CA ILE A 14 -18.22 -2.43 7.09
C ILE A 14 -17.06 -2.96 6.22
N GLU A 15 -17.33 -3.30 4.96
CA GLU A 15 -16.30 -3.78 4.02
C GLU A 15 -15.24 -2.71 3.75
N HIS A 16 -15.65 -1.45 3.58
CA HIS A 16 -14.72 -0.33 3.44
C HIS A 16 -13.87 -0.10 4.71
N ILE A 17 -14.47 -0.22 5.90
CA ILE A 17 -13.75 -0.09 7.16
C ILE A 17 -12.72 -1.22 7.31
N ILE A 18 -13.11 -2.46 7.03
CA ILE A 18 -12.21 -3.62 7.09
C ILE A 18 -11.06 -3.46 6.10
N SER A 19 -11.34 -3.03 4.87
CA SER A 19 -10.32 -2.79 3.85
C SER A 19 -9.34 -1.69 4.27
N MET A 20 -9.82 -0.59 4.84
CA MET A 20 -8.97 0.46 5.41
C MET A 20 -8.07 -0.06 6.54
N ILE A 21 -8.63 -0.85 7.47
CA ILE A 21 -7.85 -1.43 8.58
C ILE A 21 -6.78 -2.37 8.04
N LEU A 22 -7.12 -3.23 7.09
CA LEU A 22 -6.17 -4.14 6.45
C LEU A 22 -5.04 -3.39 5.75
N MET A 23 -5.35 -2.31 5.04
CA MET A 23 -4.36 -1.44 4.41
C MET A 23 -3.40 -0.85 5.46
N VAL A 24 -3.93 -0.28 6.54
CA VAL A 24 -3.11 0.32 7.61
C VAL A 24 -2.20 -0.72 8.25
N ILE A 25 -2.71 -1.91 8.57
CA ILE A 25 -1.91 -2.99 9.17
C ILE A 25 -0.81 -3.43 8.21
N MET A 26 -1.11 -3.58 6.92
CA MET A 26 -0.12 -4.01 5.94
C MET A 26 1.00 -2.99 5.77
N VAL A 27 0.65 -1.69 5.72
CA VAL A 27 1.62 -0.58 5.66
C VAL A 27 2.51 -0.57 6.90
N LEU A 28 1.93 -0.75 8.09
CA LEU A 28 2.69 -0.83 9.34
C LEU A 28 3.67 -2.02 9.34
N CYS A 29 3.21 -3.21 8.94
CA CYS A 29 4.06 -4.39 8.84
C CYS A 29 5.20 -4.20 7.84
N ALA A 30 4.92 -3.63 6.65
CA ALA A 30 5.94 -3.35 5.64
C ALA A 30 6.98 -2.33 6.15
N ALA A 31 6.52 -1.26 6.82
CA ALA A 31 7.42 -0.27 7.39
C ALA A 31 8.31 -0.86 8.50
N LEU A 32 7.76 -1.70 9.38
CA LEU A 32 8.54 -2.40 10.41
C LEU A 32 9.59 -3.33 9.81
N ALA A 33 9.20 -4.15 8.82
CA ALA A 33 10.12 -5.09 8.17
C ALA A 33 11.30 -4.36 7.50
N LEU A 34 11.02 -3.28 6.78
CA LEU A 34 12.04 -2.45 6.14
C LEU A 34 12.94 -1.74 7.17
N THR A 35 12.37 -1.28 8.29
CA THR A 35 13.16 -0.66 9.37
C THR A 35 14.14 -1.66 9.97
N ILE A 36 13.67 -2.88 10.26
CA ILE A 36 14.53 -3.96 10.79
C ILE A 36 15.63 -4.30 9.78
N LEU A 37 15.30 -4.38 8.49
CA LEU A 37 16.27 -4.66 7.43
C LEU A 37 17.37 -3.60 7.36
N ILE A 38 17.00 -2.31 7.41
CA ILE A 38 17.97 -1.20 7.39
C ILE A 38 18.88 -1.26 8.61
N VAL A 39 18.31 -1.49 9.79
CA VAL A 39 19.07 -1.63 11.05
C VAL A 39 20.07 -2.79 10.97
N LEU A 40 19.64 -3.94 10.44
CA LEU A 40 20.50 -5.10 10.25
C LEU A 40 21.63 -4.83 9.27
N ILE A 41 21.34 -4.16 8.15
CA ILE A 41 22.34 -3.83 7.13
C ILE A 41 23.37 -2.84 7.70
N GLU A 42 22.92 -1.81 8.43
CA GLU A 42 23.83 -0.84 9.04
C GLU A 42 24.77 -1.52 10.04
N GLU A 43 24.24 -2.37 10.92
CA GLU A 43 25.04 -3.15 11.87
C GLU A 43 26.00 -4.12 11.15
N MET A 44 25.59 -4.74 10.04
CA MET A 44 26.45 -5.62 9.23
C MET A 44 27.60 -4.85 8.58
N ILE A 45 27.35 -3.65 8.04
CA ILE A 45 28.38 -2.79 7.44
C ILE A 45 29.40 -2.38 8.51
N VAL A 46 28.93 -2.00 9.70
CA VAL A 46 29.81 -1.62 10.82
C VAL A 46 30.64 -2.81 11.29
N PHE A 47 30.05 -4.01 11.35
CA PHE A 47 30.77 -5.23 11.67
C PHE A 47 31.89 -5.51 10.67
N ILE A 48 31.64 -5.37 9.37
CA ILE A 48 32.65 -5.57 8.31
C ILE A 48 33.75 -4.49 8.39
N ALA A 49 33.38 -3.23 8.57
CA ALA A 49 34.31 -2.11 8.53
C ALA A 49 35.20 -2.00 9.79
N LYS A 50 34.64 -2.30 10.97
CA LYS A 50 35.35 -2.14 12.26
C LYS A 50 35.74 -3.47 12.92
N GLY A 51 35.34 -4.60 12.35
CA GLY A 51 35.65 -5.94 12.87
C GLY A 51 35.05 -6.23 14.26
N ARG A 52 34.01 -5.50 14.68
CA ARG A 52 33.42 -5.61 16.01
C ARG A 52 31.92 -5.39 15.98
N LEU A 53 31.16 -6.26 16.65
CA LEU A 53 29.73 -6.06 16.92
C LEU A 53 29.60 -5.02 18.03
N ILE A 54 29.56 -3.75 17.65
CA ILE A 54 29.25 -2.64 18.53
C ILE A 54 27.86 -2.19 18.15
N ASN A 55 26.93 -2.09 19.10
CA ASN A 55 25.65 -1.46 18.88
C ASN A 55 25.89 0.01 18.45
N THR A 56 25.84 0.23 17.14
CA THR A 56 26.19 1.50 16.48
C THR A 56 25.23 2.59 16.92
N TYR A 57 23.97 2.22 17.07
CA TYR A 57 22.89 3.09 17.49
C TYR A 57 23.05 3.64 18.90
N THR A 58 23.62 2.86 19.82
CA THR A 58 23.89 3.33 21.19
C THR A 58 25.26 4.03 21.28
N ASN A 59 26.27 3.53 20.58
CA ASN A 59 27.66 3.97 20.80
C ASN A 59 28.12 5.10 19.88
N VAL A 60 27.56 5.21 18.66
CA VAL A 60 27.90 6.26 17.69
C VAL A 60 26.89 7.39 17.75
N TYR A 61 25.59 7.06 17.77
CA TYR A 61 24.53 8.07 17.75
C TYR A 61 24.07 8.51 19.14
N GLY A 62 24.43 7.78 20.21
CA GLY A 62 24.06 8.12 21.59
C GLY A 62 22.57 7.98 21.93
N ASN A 63 21.72 7.63 20.96
CA ASN A 63 20.29 7.44 21.15
C ASN A 63 19.72 6.41 20.15
N ALA A 64 19.75 5.14 20.54
CA ALA A 64 19.33 4.07 19.65
C ALA A 64 17.84 4.12 19.31
N LEU A 65 17.00 4.37 20.30
CA LEU A 65 15.55 4.44 20.10
C LEU A 65 15.14 5.62 19.21
N GLY A 66 15.82 6.77 19.37
CA GLY A 66 15.58 7.93 18.53
C GLY A 66 15.90 7.66 17.06
N VAL A 67 17.06 7.08 16.78
CA VAL A 67 17.48 6.78 15.40
C VAL A 67 16.60 5.71 14.76
N ILE A 68 16.26 4.64 15.47
CA ILE A 68 15.34 3.60 14.97
C ILE A 68 13.96 4.22 14.72
N GLY A 69 13.46 5.07 15.63
CA GLY A 69 12.21 5.80 15.45
C GLY A 69 12.21 6.70 14.21
N TRP A 70 13.31 7.39 13.94
CA TRP A 70 13.46 8.20 12.73
C TRP A 70 13.43 7.37 11.45
N HIS A 71 14.14 6.24 11.42
CA HIS A 71 14.10 5.31 10.29
C HIS A 71 12.67 4.82 10.07
N PHE A 72 11.99 4.39 11.13
CA PHE A 72 10.60 3.95 11.05
C PHE A 72 9.69 5.02 10.48
N LEU A 73 9.78 6.27 10.96
CA LEU A 73 8.94 7.37 10.49
C LEU A 73 9.14 7.65 9.00
N ILE A 74 10.40 7.75 8.54
CA ILE A 74 10.72 8.02 7.12
C ILE A 74 10.15 6.91 6.23
N ILE A 75 10.42 5.65 6.60
CA ILE A 75 9.95 4.49 5.84
C ILE A 75 8.43 4.41 5.87
N PHE A 76 7.81 4.64 7.03
CA PHE A 76 6.37 4.66 7.18
C PHE A 76 5.72 5.70 6.26
N PHE A 77 6.23 6.93 6.22
CA PHE A 77 5.70 7.96 5.32
C PHE A 77 5.86 7.59 3.84
N ILE A 78 7.02 7.03 3.45
CA ILE A 78 7.26 6.58 2.07
C ILE A 78 6.29 5.46 1.70
N VAL A 79 6.21 4.40 2.50
CA VAL A 79 5.33 3.25 2.24
C VAL A 79 3.86 3.69 2.25
N ALA A 80 3.45 4.49 3.23
CA ALA A 80 2.08 5.01 3.31
C ALA A 80 1.73 5.86 2.08
N TYR A 81 2.65 6.73 1.63
CA TYR A 81 2.45 7.54 0.43
C TYR A 81 2.25 6.67 -0.82
N TRP A 82 3.12 5.69 -1.03
CA TRP A 82 3.03 4.79 -2.19
C TRP A 82 1.81 3.88 -2.13
N SER A 83 1.46 3.34 -0.96
CA SER A 83 0.24 2.56 -0.78
C SER A 83 -1.02 3.39 -1.01
N LEU A 84 -1.01 4.66 -0.60
CA LEU A 84 -2.12 5.58 -0.85
C LEU A 84 -2.28 5.87 -2.35
N LEU A 85 -1.18 6.09 -3.08
CA LEU A 85 -1.21 6.23 -4.53
C LEU A 85 -1.77 4.99 -5.24
N ASP A 86 -1.36 3.78 -4.82
CA ASP A 86 -1.81 2.53 -5.44
C ASP A 86 -3.32 2.29 -5.23
N VAL A 87 -3.85 2.68 -4.07
CA VAL A 87 -5.28 2.59 -3.76
C VAL A 87 -6.11 3.63 -4.53
N PHE A 88 -5.62 4.87 -4.67
CA PHE A 88 -6.39 5.95 -5.33
C PHE A 88 -6.17 6.07 -6.83
N HIS A 89 -5.10 5.50 -7.38
CA HIS A 89 -4.85 5.36 -8.82
C HIS A 89 -4.81 3.89 -9.22
N PRO A 90 -5.96 3.18 -9.17
CA PRO A 90 -6.01 1.85 -9.74
C PRO A 90 -5.57 1.96 -11.20
N ARG A 91 -4.59 1.13 -11.59
CA ARG A 91 -4.23 0.98 -13.00
C ARG A 91 -5.47 0.54 -13.75
N VAL A 92 -6.20 1.49 -14.34
CA VAL A 92 -7.30 1.21 -15.25
C VAL A 92 -6.66 0.36 -16.35
N PRO A 93 -7.08 -0.90 -16.55
CA PRO A 93 -6.65 -1.64 -17.72
C PRO A 93 -7.01 -0.79 -18.92
N GLN A 94 -6.03 -0.39 -19.74
CA GLN A 94 -6.30 0.28 -21.00
C GLN A 94 -7.22 -0.65 -21.81
N GLY A 95 -8.52 -0.38 -21.81
CA GLY A 95 -9.52 -1.19 -22.52
C GLY A 95 -10.81 -1.52 -21.77
N GLN A 96 -11.01 -1.14 -20.50
CA GLN A 96 -12.28 -1.42 -19.81
C GLN A 96 -13.01 -0.12 -19.46
N TYR A 97 -14.20 0.02 -20.05
CA TYR A 97 -15.16 1.13 -20.00
C TYR A 97 -14.90 2.31 -20.94
N ASP A 98 -14.71 2.03 -22.23
CA ASP A 98 -15.10 3.02 -23.25
C ASP A 98 -16.63 3.03 -23.36
N VAL A 99 -17.27 3.90 -22.59
CA VAL A 99 -18.72 4.17 -22.65
C VAL A 99 -19.19 4.55 -24.06
N ALA A 100 -18.29 4.93 -24.97
CA ALA A 100 -18.60 5.17 -26.37
C ALA A 100 -19.06 3.90 -27.12
N GLN A 101 -18.71 2.69 -26.66
CA GLN A 101 -19.17 1.45 -27.32
C GLN A 101 -20.66 1.19 -27.11
N TYR A 102 -21.23 1.67 -26.00
CA TYR A 102 -22.65 1.48 -25.65
C TYR A 102 -23.54 2.63 -26.15
N LEU A 103 -22.96 3.80 -26.43
CA LEU A 103 -23.65 4.93 -27.05
C LEU A 103 -23.72 4.84 -28.58
N LYS A 104 -23.01 3.87 -29.17
CA LYS A 104 -23.08 3.58 -30.60
C LYS A 104 -24.17 2.55 -30.87
N GLU A 105 -25.42 2.91 -30.55
CA GLU A 105 -26.58 2.17 -31.05
C GLU A 105 -26.56 2.18 -32.59
N PRO A 106 -26.71 1.02 -33.26
CA PRO A 106 -27.12 1.02 -34.65
C PRO A 106 -28.61 1.42 -34.69
N ASN A 107 -28.86 2.70 -34.95
CA ASN A 107 -30.09 3.17 -35.56
C ASN A 107 -30.26 2.52 -36.94
N ASN A 108 -30.63 1.23 -36.99
CA ASN A 108 -31.16 0.53 -38.15
C ASN A 108 -31.45 -0.94 -37.81
N GLN A 109 -32.64 -1.22 -37.26
CA GLN A 109 -33.45 -2.38 -37.64
C GLN A 109 -34.85 -2.30 -36.99
N GLN A 110 -35.46 -1.12 -37.10
CA GLN A 110 -36.91 -1.09 -37.34
C GLN A 110 -37.11 -1.47 -38.81
N ILE A 111 -38.16 -2.24 -39.08
CA ILE A 111 -38.66 -2.66 -40.41
C ILE A 111 -38.01 -3.93 -40.99
N LYS A 112 -38.52 -5.09 -40.58
CA LYS A 112 -39.12 -6.02 -41.56
C LYS A 112 -40.37 -6.66 -40.94
N LYS A 113 -41.49 -6.39 -41.60
CA LYS A 113 -42.79 -7.07 -41.45
C LYS A 113 -42.65 -8.56 -41.69
#